data_AF-A0A6A6F6Z9-F1
#
_entry.id   AF-A0A6A6F6Z9-F1
#
_cell.length_a   1.000
_cell.length_b   1.000
_cell.length_c   1.000
_cell.angle_alpha   90.00
_cell.angle_beta   90.00
_cell.angle_gamma   90.00
#
_symmetry.space_group_name_H-M   'P 1'
#
loop_
_entity.id
_entity.type
_entity.pdbx_description
1 polymer ?
#
loop_
_entity_poly.entity_id
_entity_poly.type
_entity_poly.pdbx_seq_one_letter_code
_entity_poly.pdbx_strand_id
1 'polypeptide(L)'
;MKEPVIQDHYRVLGVAYNANAAQLKKAYHTAAKKQHPDKSTPTKAAKCTVAFQHLQAAYQTLSDTASRKAYNLEHPPIKAQWDDWERQQKIRETKRQKRRCFTQEIIIVHSENDQFKVHLHFLTARSAFFRGQAETASRDGIRFADEDDVVAAYVHFLYHDEIHTELSEAVLEAAEGSDESTIVKAEHGFLAKLYMFGEKVQDDIFCDKVITALAATIDKRDGRGGRTFPNSKVVKFIYDGTIAGSPIRQMMAEIYAENSGHHWFPHRAYEYFHPEFSYDVVREILLHRTQCPPRGKMVDLAPKWHRQKQK
;
A
#
# COMPACT_ATOMS: atom_id res chain seq x y z
N MET A 1 -26.11 1.23 -22.88
CA MET A 1 -26.78 0.03 -23.43
C MET A 1 -28.08 -0.19 -22.69
N LYS A 2 -29.15 -0.46 -23.44
CA LYS A 2 -30.50 -0.69 -22.91
C LYS A 2 -30.62 -2.15 -22.45
N GLU A 3 -31.43 -2.40 -21.44
CA GLU A 3 -31.80 -3.75 -21.02
C GLU A 3 -32.48 -4.50 -22.18
N PRO A 4 -32.22 -5.80 -22.39
CA PRO A 4 -32.91 -6.56 -23.43
C PRO A 4 -34.42 -6.51 -23.18
N VAL A 5 -35.19 -6.12 -24.20
CA VAL A 5 -36.64 -5.92 -24.09
C VAL A 5 -37.39 -7.26 -23.95
N ILE A 6 -36.80 -8.35 -24.44
CA ILE A 6 -37.41 -9.68 -24.46
C ILE A 6 -36.78 -10.56 -23.38
N GLN A 7 -37.61 -11.06 -22.46
CA GLN A 7 -37.18 -12.01 -21.43
C GLN A 7 -36.94 -13.41 -22.01
N ASP A 8 -35.81 -14.00 -21.67
CA ASP A 8 -35.49 -15.38 -22.04
C ASP A 8 -36.23 -16.37 -21.12
N HIS A 9 -37.22 -17.08 -21.68
CA HIS A 9 -38.05 -18.05 -20.94
C HIS A 9 -37.25 -19.26 -20.43
N TYR A 10 -36.21 -19.68 -21.15
CA TYR A 10 -35.33 -20.76 -20.68
C TYR A 10 -34.52 -20.32 -19.46
N ARG A 11 -34.06 -19.07 -19.48
CA ARG A 11 -33.33 -18.46 -18.36
C ARG A 11 -34.22 -18.21 -17.14
N VAL A 12 -35.46 -17.77 -17.33
CA VAL A 12 -36.43 -17.59 -16.24
C VAL A 12 -36.70 -18.92 -15.52
N LEU A 13 -36.78 -20.03 -16.26
CA LEU A 13 -36.91 -21.38 -15.68
C LEU A 13 -35.58 -21.97 -15.20
N GLY A 14 -34.43 -21.38 -15.55
CA GLY A 14 -33.10 -21.88 -15.20
C GLY A 14 -32.73 -23.19 -15.89
N VAL A 15 -33.22 -23.42 -17.12
CA VAL A 15 -32.96 -24.63 -17.90
C VAL A 15 -32.14 -24.35 -19.16
N ALA A 16 -31.49 -25.39 -19.69
CA ALA A 16 -30.80 -25.31 -20.97
C ALA A 16 -31.82 -25.26 -22.13
N TYR A 17 -31.40 -24.69 -23.27
CA TYR A 17 -32.24 -24.56 -24.47
C TYR A 17 -32.75 -25.92 -25.00
N ASN A 18 -31.97 -26.98 -24.80
CA ASN A 18 -32.28 -28.37 -25.18
C ASN A 18 -33.06 -29.15 -24.09
N ALA A 19 -33.60 -28.48 -23.07
CA ALA A 19 -34.29 -29.17 -21.98
C ALA A 19 -35.50 -29.98 -22.44
N ASN A 20 -35.66 -31.18 -21.85
CA ASN A 20 -36.82 -32.06 -22.01
C ASN A 20 -38.02 -31.50 -21.21
N ALA A 21 -39.26 -31.79 -21.65
CA ALA A 21 -40.49 -31.55 -20.89
C ALA A 21 -40.43 -31.96 -19.41
N ALA A 22 -39.81 -33.11 -19.08
CA ALA A 22 -39.61 -33.55 -17.70
C ALA A 22 -38.72 -32.58 -16.89
N GLN A 23 -37.68 -32.03 -17.53
CA GLN A 23 -36.79 -31.05 -16.92
C GLN A 23 -37.48 -29.68 -16.76
N LEU A 24 -38.27 -29.26 -17.75
CA LEU A 24 -39.09 -28.03 -17.68
C LEU A 24 -40.08 -28.08 -16.52
N LYS A 25 -40.82 -29.19 -16.39
CA LYS A 25 -41.78 -29.40 -15.30
C LYS A 25 -41.11 -29.40 -13.92
N LYS A 26 -39.97 -30.08 -13.80
CA LYS A 26 -39.18 -30.12 -12.55
C LYS A 26 -38.63 -28.75 -12.18
N ALA A 27 -38.10 -28.01 -13.15
CA ALA A 27 -37.56 -26.67 -12.95
C ALA A 27 -38.65 -25.68 -12.55
N TYR A 28 -39.80 -25.70 -13.23
CA TYR A 28 -40.97 -24.89 -12.90
C TYR A 28 -41.44 -25.14 -11.46
N HIS A 29 -41.66 -26.39 -11.05
CA HIS A 29 -42.09 -26.70 -9.68
C HIS A 29 -41.07 -26.24 -8.63
N THR A 30 -39.78 -26.39 -8.92
CA THR A 30 -38.70 -25.98 -8.01
C THR A 30 -38.65 -24.46 -7.86
N ALA A 31 -38.76 -23.71 -8.95
CA ALA A 31 -38.72 -22.26 -8.96
C ALA A 31 -40.01 -21.64 -8.41
N ALA A 32 -41.17 -22.21 -8.73
CA ALA A 32 -42.48 -21.80 -8.20
C ALA A 32 -42.52 -21.91 -6.67
N LYS A 33 -41.97 -22.98 -6.10
CA LYS A 33 -41.88 -23.16 -4.64
C LYS A 33 -40.98 -22.10 -3.97
N LYS A 34 -39.95 -21.61 -4.67
CA LYS A 34 -39.02 -20.59 -4.16
C LYS A 34 -39.59 -19.17 -4.26
N GLN A 35 -40.40 -18.88 -5.27
CA GLN A 35 -40.94 -17.54 -5.52
C GLN A 35 -42.43 -17.40 -5.20
N HIS A 36 -43.02 -18.37 -4.49
CA HIS A 36 -44.42 -18.32 -4.11
C HIS A 36 -44.69 -17.12 -3.17
N PRO A 37 -45.70 -16.27 -3.45
CA PRO A 37 -45.96 -15.06 -2.67
C PRO A 37 -46.26 -15.38 -1.19
N ASP A 38 -46.89 -16.52 -0.91
CA ASP A 38 -47.24 -17.00 0.44
C ASP A 38 -46.03 -17.34 1.34
N LYS A 39 -44.86 -17.63 0.74
CA LYS A 39 -43.63 -17.94 1.51
C LYS A 39 -42.65 -16.77 1.55
N SER A 40 -43.06 -15.60 1.06
CA SER A 40 -42.20 -14.43 0.94
C SER A 40 -42.45 -13.43 2.08
N THR A 41 -41.39 -12.76 2.53
CA THR A 41 -41.51 -11.68 3.52
C THR A 41 -42.23 -10.48 2.90
N PRO A 42 -42.98 -9.66 3.67
CA PRO A 42 -43.76 -8.52 3.15
C PRO A 42 -42.93 -7.53 2.32
N THR A 43 -41.63 -7.39 2.60
CA THR A 43 -40.68 -6.55 1.84
C THR A 43 -40.33 -7.11 0.45
N LYS A 44 -40.55 -8.41 0.21
CA LYS A 44 -40.21 -9.11 -1.04
C LYS A 44 -41.44 -9.59 -1.82
N ALA A 45 -42.64 -9.53 -1.22
CA ALA A 45 -43.89 -10.01 -1.81
C ALA A 45 -44.16 -9.46 -3.22
N ALA A 46 -44.02 -8.14 -3.42
CA ALA A 46 -44.24 -7.53 -4.74
C ALA A 46 -43.28 -8.06 -5.82
N LYS A 47 -42.00 -8.28 -5.47
CA LYS A 47 -41.00 -8.84 -6.40
C LYS A 47 -41.26 -10.32 -6.69
N CYS A 48 -41.70 -11.08 -5.68
CA CYS A 48 -42.04 -12.49 -5.83
C CYS A 48 -43.27 -12.68 -6.75
N THR A 49 -44.30 -11.84 -6.63
CA THR A 49 -45.48 -11.91 -7.50
C THR A 49 -45.13 -11.68 -8.98
N VAL A 50 -44.36 -10.64 -9.29
CA VAL A 50 -43.92 -10.34 -10.67
C VAL A 50 -43.06 -11.49 -11.21
N ALA A 51 -42.10 -11.98 -10.42
CA ALA A 51 -41.23 -13.06 -10.85
C ALA A 51 -41.98 -14.40 -11.04
N PHE A 52 -43.01 -14.66 -10.23
CA PHE A 52 -43.91 -15.80 -10.40
C PHE A 52 -44.75 -15.71 -11.68
N GLN A 53 -45.26 -14.52 -12.03
CA GLN A 53 -45.97 -14.29 -13.30
C GLN A 53 -45.07 -14.59 -14.51
N HIS A 54 -43.82 -14.11 -14.48
CA HIS A 54 -42.83 -14.42 -15.52
C HIS A 54 -42.49 -15.91 -15.59
N LEU A 55 -42.39 -16.59 -14.45
CA LEU A 55 -42.16 -18.03 -14.37
C LEU A 55 -43.30 -18.82 -15.02
N GLN A 56 -44.54 -18.40 -14.77
CA GLN A 56 -45.73 -19.04 -15.32
C GLN A 56 -45.84 -18.83 -16.83
N ALA A 57 -45.61 -17.61 -17.32
CA ALA A 57 -45.58 -17.30 -18.75
C ALA A 57 -44.48 -18.09 -19.49
N ALA A 58 -43.30 -18.22 -18.87
CA ALA A 58 -42.20 -19.01 -19.41
C ALA A 58 -42.54 -20.50 -19.52
N TYR A 59 -43.16 -21.09 -18.49
CA TYR A 59 -43.57 -22.49 -18.52
C TYR A 59 -44.70 -22.74 -19.54
N GLN A 60 -45.70 -21.86 -19.61
CA GLN A 60 -46.80 -22.00 -20.59
C GLN A 60 -46.26 -22.04 -22.02
N THR A 61 -45.37 -21.10 -22.36
CA THR A 61 -44.78 -20.98 -23.70
C THR A 61 -43.86 -22.16 -24.04
N LEU A 62 -43.10 -22.68 -23.07
CA LEU A 62 -42.11 -23.75 -23.30
C LEU A 62 -42.67 -25.17 -23.13
N SER A 63 -43.80 -25.33 -22.44
CA SER A 63 -44.42 -26.64 -22.18
C SER A 63 -45.12 -27.22 -23.41
N ASP A 64 -45.70 -26.37 -24.26
CA ASP A 64 -46.30 -26.78 -25.52
C ASP A 64 -45.26 -26.82 -26.65
N THR A 65 -45.28 -27.91 -27.42
CA THR A 65 -44.31 -28.14 -28.49
C THR A 65 -44.47 -27.20 -29.68
N ALA A 66 -45.71 -26.77 -30.01
CA ALA A 66 -45.95 -25.83 -31.10
C ALA A 66 -45.52 -24.40 -30.70
N SER A 67 -45.93 -23.97 -29.49
CA SER A 67 -45.55 -22.68 -28.91
C SER A 67 -44.04 -22.55 -28.68
N ARG A 68 -43.37 -23.62 -28.23
CA ARG A 68 -41.90 -23.64 -28.09
C ARG A 68 -41.18 -23.50 -29.42
N LYS A 69 -41.69 -24.13 -30.49
CA LYS A 69 -41.12 -24.00 -31.84
C LYS A 69 -41.30 -22.58 -32.38
N ALA A 70 -42.47 -21.98 -32.20
CA ALA A 70 -42.72 -20.59 -32.58
C ALA A 70 -41.79 -19.63 -31.81
N TYR A 71 -41.67 -19.80 -30.49
CA TYR A 71 -40.77 -19.03 -29.64
C TYR A 71 -39.30 -19.14 -30.10
N ASN A 72 -38.85 -20.36 -30.40
CA ASN A 72 -37.49 -20.61 -30.87
C ASN A 72 -37.22 -20.03 -32.28
N LEU A 73 -38.25 -19.89 -33.12
CA LEU A 73 -38.16 -19.33 -34.47
C LEU A 73 -38.14 -17.79 -34.44
N GLU A 74 -38.97 -17.19 -33.58
CA GLU A 74 -39.09 -15.74 -33.41
C GLU A 74 -37.89 -15.15 -32.64
N HIS A 75 -37.24 -15.97 -31.81
CA HIS A 75 -36.13 -15.57 -30.96
C HIS A 75 -34.89 -16.44 -31.17
N PRO A 76 -34.03 -16.09 -32.15
CA PRO A 76 -32.64 -16.60 -32.23
C PRO A 76 -31.92 -16.33 -30.90
N PRO A 77 -30.82 -17.05 -30.56
CA PRO A 77 -30.36 -17.22 -29.18
C PRO A 77 -30.14 -15.88 -28.45
N ILE A 78 -31.21 -15.40 -27.78
CA ILE A 78 -31.22 -14.19 -26.95
C ILE A 78 -30.21 -14.33 -25.80
N LYS A 79 -29.87 -15.59 -25.47
CA LYS A 79 -28.80 -15.96 -24.55
C LYS A 79 -27.52 -15.15 -24.77
N ALA A 80 -27.07 -14.92 -26.00
CA ALA A 80 -25.85 -14.15 -26.25
C ALA A 80 -25.97 -12.68 -25.81
N GLN A 81 -27.11 -12.03 -26.08
CA GLN A 81 -27.37 -10.64 -25.69
C GLN A 81 -27.48 -10.49 -24.17
N TRP A 82 -28.14 -11.45 -23.52
CA TRP A 82 -28.27 -11.51 -22.07
C TRP A 82 -26.94 -11.81 -21.36
N ASP A 83 -26.10 -12.67 -21.93
CA ASP A 83 -24.76 -12.99 -21.43
C ASP A 83 -23.81 -11.78 -21.56
N ASP A 84 -23.87 -11.05 -22.68
CA ASP A 84 -23.12 -9.81 -22.87
C ASP A 84 -23.58 -8.71 -21.92
N TRP A 85 -24.89 -8.53 -21.73
CA TRP A 85 -25.44 -7.56 -20.78
C TRP A 85 -25.04 -7.88 -19.33
N GLU A 86 -25.11 -9.14 -18.90
CA GLU A 86 -24.64 -9.55 -17.57
C GLU A 86 -23.13 -9.35 -17.39
N ARG A 87 -22.33 -9.70 -18.39
CA ARG A 87 -20.88 -9.43 -18.36
C ARG A 87 -20.63 -7.93 -18.16
N GLN A 88 -21.36 -7.08 -18.88
CA GLN A 88 -21.24 -5.63 -18.74
C GLN A 88 -21.76 -5.13 -17.38
N GLN A 89 -22.83 -5.69 -16.82
CA GLN A 89 -23.31 -5.35 -15.47
C GLN A 89 -22.30 -5.76 -14.41
N LYS A 90 -21.75 -6.98 -14.46
CA LYS A 90 -20.68 -7.42 -13.56
C LYS A 90 -19.46 -6.50 -13.69
N ILE A 91 -19.03 -6.17 -14.90
CA ILE A 91 -17.92 -5.23 -15.12
C ILE A 91 -18.25 -3.86 -14.51
N ARG A 92 -19.46 -3.35 -14.67
CA ARG A 92 -19.92 -2.08 -14.10
C ARG A 92 -19.97 -2.10 -12.58
N GLU A 93 -20.51 -3.15 -11.97
CA GLU A 93 -20.53 -3.36 -10.52
C GLU A 93 -19.12 -3.45 -9.98
N THR A 94 -18.26 -4.24 -10.61
CA THR A 94 -16.84 -4.37 -10.22
C THR A 94 -16.13 -3.03 -10.33
N LYS A 95 -16.37 -2.26 -11.41
CA LYS A 95 -15.83 -0.90 -11.59
C LYS A 95 -16.40 0.08 -10.55
N ARG A 96 -17.69 0.00 -10.21
CA ARG A 96 -18.35 0.85 -9.21
C ARG A 96 -17.86 0.53 -7.80
N GLN A 97 -17.62 -0.74 -7.50
CA GLN A 97 -17.07 -1.21 -6.23
C GLN A 97 -15.60 -0.79 -6.09
N LYS A 98 -14.80 -0.92 -7.17
CA LYS A 98 -13.44 -0.36 -7.25
C LYS A 98 -13.40 1.17 -7.12
N ARG A 99 -14.44 1.89 -7.58
CA ARG A 99 -14.57 3.34 -7.39
C ARG A 99 -14.99 3.72 -5.97
N ARG A 100 -15.83 2.92 -5.30
CA ARG A 100 -16.23 3.16 -3.89
C ARG A 100 -15.06 3.03 -2.91
N CYS A 101 -14.14 2.08 -3.11
CA CYS A 101 -12.94 2.00 -2.29
C CYS A 101 -11.89 3.06 -2.64
N PHE A 102 -11.99 3.69 -3.81
CA PHE A 102 -11.14 4.82 -4.20
C PHE A 102 -11.62 6.16 -3.63
N THR A 103 -12.92 6.30 -3.34
CA THR A 103 -13.49 7.53 -2.75
C THR A 103 -13.43 7.51 -1.23
N GLN A 104 -12.28 7.95 -0.71
CA GLN A 104 -12.13 8.81 0.48
C GLN A 104 -12.70 8.29 1.81
N GLU A 105 -12.06 7.29 2.39
CA GLU A 105 -12.00 7.18 3.84
C GLU A 105 -10.80 8.01 4.31
N ILE A 106 -11.07 9.24 4.74
CA ILE A 106 -10.06 10.13 5.32
C ILE A 106 -9.92 9.73 6.79
N ILE A 107 -8.69 9.45 7.20
CA ILE A 107 -8.33 9.10 8.57
C ILE A 107 -7.52 10.23 9.16
N ILE A 108 -7.73 10.46 10.46
CA ILE A 108 -6.94 11.39 11.24
C ILE A 108 -5.76 10.62 11.83
N VAL A 109 -4.56 11.04 11.45
CA VAL A 109 -3.31 10.62 12.06
C VAL A 109 -2.95 11.66 13.10
N HIS A 110 -2.97 11.27 14.36
CA HIS A 110 -2.55 12.11 15.48
C HIS A 110 -1.05 11.92 15.71
N SER A 111 -0.36 13.04 15.84
CA SER A 111 1.03 13.14 16.27
C SER A 111 1.09 13.65 17.72
N GLU A 112 2.27 14.01 18.24
CA GLU A 112 2.44 14.55 19.59
C GLU A 112 1.55 15.76 19.88
N ASN A 113 1.54 16.76 18.97
CA ASN A 113 0.72 17.97 19.16
C ASN A 113 -0.26 18.21 18.00
N ASP A 114 -0.03 17.59 16.83
CA ASP A 114 -0.80 17.86 15.62
C ASP A 114 -1.68 16.72 15.10
N GLN A 115 -2.56 17.04 14.15
CA GLN A 115 -3.46 16.10 13.50
C GLN A 115 -3.42 16.25 11.97
N PHE A 116 -3.11 15.15 11.28
CA PHE A 116 -2.99 15.09 9.83
C PHE A 116 -4.14 14.29 9.23
N LYS A 117 -4.81 14.85 8.21
CA LYS A 117 -5.89 14.17 7.49
C LYS A 117 -5.33 13.48 6.25
N VAL A 118 -5.35 12.14 6.25
CA VAL A 118 -4.73 11.33 5.19
C VAL A 118 -5.74 10.35 4.61
N HIS A 119 -5.66 10.09 3.31
CA HIS A 119 -6.52 9.09 2.69
C HIS A 119 -6.02 7.68 3.03
N LEU A 120 -6.89 6.84 3.60
CA LEU A 120 -6.57 5.46 4.01
C LEU A 120 -5.96 4.62 2.89
N HIS A 121 -6.34 4.89 1.63
CA HIS A 121 -5.80 4.18 0.48
C HIS A 121 -4.27 4.32 0.36
N PHE A 122 -3.71 5.52 0.56
CA PHE A 122 -2.27 5.73 0.44
C PHE A 122 -1.51 5.02 1.56
N LEU A 123 -2.06 5.00 2.78
CA LEU A 123 -1.48 4.31 3.93
C LEU A 123 -1.47 2.78 3.73
N THR A 124 -2.61 2.19 3.35
CA THR A 124 -2.79 0.73 3.21
C THR A 124 -2.15 0.12 1.96
N ALA A 125 -1.96 0.94 0.91
CA ALA A 125 -1.27 0.52 -0.30
C ALA A 125 0.22 0.26 -0.04
N ARG A 126 0.85 1.09 0.80
CA ARG A 126 2.30 1.08 1.01
C ARG A 126 2.74 0.27 2.23
N SER A 127 1.94 0.27 3.29
CA SER A 127 2.34 -0.35 4.56
C SER A 127 1.38 -1.46 5.02
N ALA A 128 1.98 -2.58 5.44
CA ALA A 128 1.27 -3.71 6.00
C ALA A 128 0.71 -3.39 7.39
N PHE A 129 1.41 -2.56 8.17
CA PHE A 129 0.97 -2.04 9.46
C PHE A 129 -0.39 -1.35 9.34
N PHE A 130 -0.54 -0.41 8.40
CA PHE A 130 -1.81 0.31 8.21
C PHE A 130 -2.91 -0.58 7.66
N ARG A 131 -2.57 -1.63 6.90
CA ARG A 131 -3.57 -2.63 6.47
C ARG A 131 -4.14 -3.42 7.64
N GLY A 132 -3.31 -3.77 8.63
CA GLY A 132 -3.74 -4.43 9.85
C GLY A 132 -4.56 -3.51 10.77
N GLN A 133 -4.26 -2.20 10.77
CA GLN A 133 -4.96 -1.22 11.59
C GLN A 133 -6.13 -0.51 10.90
N ALA A 134 -6.40 -0.79 9.62
CA ALA A 134 -7.38 -0.05 8.82
C ALA A 134 -8.78 -0.01 9.45
N GLU A 135 -9.25 -1.13 10.00
CA GLU A 135 -10.58 -1.23 10.63
C GLU A 135 -10.67 -0.41 11.93
N THR A 136 -9.59 -0.36 12.71
CA THR A 136 -9.49 0.42 13.96
C THR A 136 -9.32 1.90 13.67
N ALA A 137 -8.49 2.22 12.67
CA ALA A 137 -8.13 3.57 12.27
C ALA A 137 -9.32 4.36 11.71
N SER A 138 -10.28 3.68 11.07
CA SER A 138 -11.54 4.26 10.58
C SER A 138 -12.40 4.87 11.70
N ARG A 139 -12.28 4.36 12.95
CA ARG A 139 -13.14 4.76 14.08
C ARG A 139 -12.52 5.85 14.96
N ASP A 140 -11.26 5.70 15.34
CA ASP A 140 -10.62 6.53 16.38
C ASP A 140 -9.34 7.25 15.92
N GLY A 141 -8.97 7.11 14.63
CA GLY A 141 -7.70 7.61 14.11
C GLY A 141 -6.49 6.77 14.56
N ILE A 142 -5.31 7.10 14.05
CA ILE A 142 -4.04 6.42 14.43
C ILE A 142 -3.20 7.41 15.20
N ARG A 143 -2.67 7.02 16.36
CA ARG A 143 -1.86 7.88 17.21
C ARG A 143 -0.39 7.45 17.19
N PHE A 144 0.48 8.41 16.92
CA PHE A 144 1.92 8.28 17.04
C PHE A 144 2.42 9.14 18.19
N ALA A 145 3.50 8.71 18.82
CA ALA A 145 4.20 9.43 19.88
C ALA A 145 5.54 9.98 19.33
N ASP A 146 5.56 10.25 18.03
CA ASP A 146 6.72 10.74 17.29
C ASP A 146 6.49 12.23 17.02
N GLU A 147 7.58 12.97 16.81
CA GLU A 147 7.56 14.42 16.56
C GLU A 147 6.68 14.77 15.35
N ASP A 148 6.00 15.92 15.43
CA ASP A 148 5.09 16.42 14.39
C ASP A 148 5.77 16.55 13.02
N ASP A 149 7.04 16.99 13.00
CA ASP A 149 7.83 17.12 11.78
C ASP A 149 8.07 15.77 11.08
N VAL A 150 8.26 14.69 11.86
CA VAL A 150 8.51 13.35 11.33
C VAL A 150 7.24 12.79 10.69
N VAL A 151 6.10 12.94 11.36
CA VAL A 151 4.81 12.52 10.83
C VAL A 151 4.43 13.38 9.62
N ALA A 152 4.65 14.69 9.66
CA ALA A 152 4.39 15.60 8.55
C ALA A 152 5.21 15.23 7.31
N ALA A 153 6.51 14.95 7.47
CA ALA A 153 7.37 14.53 6.37
C ALA A 153 6.93 13.19 5.76
N TYR A 154 6.50 12.23 6.57
CA TYR A 154 5.94 10.98 6.06
C TYR A 154 4.63 11.21 5.29
N VAL A 155 3.73 12.02 5.84
CA VAL A 155 2.47 12.36 5.16
C VAL A 155 2.74 13.08 3.84
N HIS A 156 3.68 14.02 3.80
CA HIS A 156 4.09 14.67 2.57
C HIS A 156 4.58 13.65 1.53
N PHE A 157 5.44 12.73 1.96
CA PHE A 157 5.99 11.67 1.11
C PHE A 157 4.89 10.76 0.54
N LEU A 158 3.83 10.46 1.28
CA LEU A 158 2.70 9.64 0.78
C LEU A 158 2.05 10.23 -0.49
N TYR A 159 2.05 11.55 -0.64
CA TYR A 159 1.43 12.23 -1.78
C TYR A 159 2.42 12.60 -2.88
N HIS A 160 3.65 12.97 -2.53
CA HIS A 160 4.63 13.52 -3.48
C HIS A 160 5.78 12.56 -3.83
N ASP A 161 5.95 11.47 -3.08
CA ASP A 161 7.09 10.53 -3.20
C ASP A 161 8.47 11.22 -3.06
N GLU A 162 8.46 12.42 -2.47
CA GLU A 162 9.62 13.26 -2.17
C GLU A 162 9.69 13.55 -0.67
N ILE A 163 10.90 13.50 -0.13
CA ILE A 163 11.19 13.80 1.27
C ILE A 163 11.79 15.20 1.31
N HIS A 164 11.06 16.15 1.89
CA HIS A 164 11.64 17.45 2.19
C HIS A 164 12.44 17.33 3.48
N THR A 165 13.72 17.65 3.38
CA THR A 165 14.62 17.78 4.53
C THR A 165 14.74 19.24 4.97
N GLU A 166 13.84 20.11 4.52
CA GLU A 166 13.77 21.49 5.00
C GLU A 166 13.52 21.44 6.50
N LEU A 167 14.60 21.65 7.25
CA LEU A 167 14.55 21.80 8.68
C LEU A 167 13.66 23.02 8.97
N SER A 168 12.77 22.91 9.95
CA SER A 168 11.88 24.00 10.40
C SER A 168 12.60 25.35 10.40
N GLU A 169 11.90 26.45 10.04
CA GLU A 169 12.44 27.82 10.09
C GLU A 169 13.17 28.09 11.41
N ALA A 170 12.72 27.53 12.53
CA ALA A 170 13.38 27.64 13.83
C ALA A 170 14.80 27.00 13.89
N VAL A 171 15.05 25.93 13.13
CA VAL A 171 16.37 25.29 13.02
C VAL A 171 17.26 26.07 12.05
N LEU A 172 16.69 26.65 11.00
CA LEU A 172 17.40 27.54 10.09
C LEU A 172 17.79 28.85 10.80
N GLU A 173 16.89 29.46 11.57
CA GLU A 173 17.12 30.65 12.41
C GLU A 173 18.14 30.38 13.52
N ALA A 174 18.05 29.23 14.21
CA ALA A 174 19.09 28.80 15.16
C ALA A 174 20.45 28.55 14.47
N ALA A 175 20.42 28.32 13.14
CA ALA A 175 21.58 28.10 12.31
C ALA A 175 22.07 29.35 11.56
N GLU A 176 21.37 30.49 11.62
CA GLU A 176 21.74 31.75 10.95
C GLU A 176 23.06 32.40 11.46
N GLY A 177 23.75 31.74 12.39
CA GLY A 177 25.13 32.03 12.77
C GLY A 177 26.04 30.80 12.88
N SER A 178 25.58 29.63 12.41
CA SER A 178 26.26 28.35 12.57
C SER A 178 26.97 27.90 11.28
N ASP A 179 28.12 27.23 11.44
CA ASP A 179 28.91 26.66 10.33
C ASP A 179 28.05 25.66 9.53
N GLU A 180 28.20 25.61 8.20
CA GLU A 180 27.41 24.77 7.27
C GLU A 180 27.39 23.29 7.69
N SER A 181 28.46 22.82 8.35
CA SER A 181 28.55 21.46 8.90
C SER A 181 27.56 21.17 10.05
N THR A 182 27.04 22.19 10.73
CA THR A 182 26.07 22.07 11.82
C THR A 182 24.68 21.77 11.28
N ILE A 183 24.30 22.44 10.20
CA ILE A 183 23.02 22.22 9.49
C ILE A 183 22.97 20.79 8.97
N VAL A 184 24.02 20.34 8.26
CA VAL A 184 24.06 18.97 7.71
C VAL A 184 24.04 17.91 8.82
N LYS A 185 24.61 18.18 9.99
CA LYS A 185 24.51 17.27 11.16
C LYS A 185 23.09 17.19 11.71
N ALA A 186 22.33 18.29 11.69
CA ALA A 186 20.93 18.28 12.06
C ALA A 186 20.08 17.51 11.02
N GLU A 187 20.36 17.67 9.73
CA GLU A 187 19.73 16.89 8.64
C GLU A 187 19.93 15.39 8.85
N HIS A 188 21.16 14.94 9.20
CA HIS A 188 21.44 13.53 9.50
C HIS A 188 20.62 13.00 10.67
N GLY A 189 20.42 13.82 11.71
CA GLY A 189 19.59 13.46 12.86
C GLY A 189 18.12 13.30 12.48
N PHE A 190 17.59 14.23 11.68
CA PHE A 190 16.21 14.17 11.20
C PHE A 190 15.97 12.95 10.30
N LEU A 191 16.85 12.70 9.32
CA LEU A 191 16.77 11.53 8.44
C LEU A 191 16.82 10.20 9.21
N ALA A 192 17.61 10.12 10.29
CA ALA A 192 17.62 8.94 11.16
C ALA A 192 16.27 8.73 11.86
N LYS A 193 15.62 9.79 12.35
CA LYS A 193 14.26 9.72 12.93
C LYS A 193 13.23 9.29 11.88
N LEU A 194 13.31 9.81 10.66
CA LEU A 194 12.44 9.39 9.55
C LEU A 194 12.59 7.90 9.26
N TYR A 195 13.82 7.38 9.21
CA TYR A 195 14.05 5.95 9.00
C TYR A 195 13.38 5.11 10.11
N MET A 196 13.58 5.51 11.37
CA MET A 196 12.96 4.84 12.52
C MET A 196 11.44 4.84 12.45
N PHE A 197 10.85 5.95 12.02
CA PHE A 197 9.41 6.03 11.78
C PHE A 197 8.97 5.09 10.66
N GLY A 198 9.73 5.05 9.55
CA GLY A 198 9.52 4.11 8.45
C GLY A 198 9.51 2.64 8.87
N GLU A 199 10.42 2.25 9.76
CA GLU A 199 10.45 0.92 10.37
C GLU A 199 9.18 0.62 11.16
N LYS A 200 8.77 1.59 12.00
CA LYS A 200 7.58 1.47 12.85
C LYS A 200 6.31 1.29 12.02
N VAL A 201 6.19 2.05 10.92
CA VAL A 201 5.05 1.94 10.00
C VAL A 201 5.23 0.84 8.95
N GLN A 202 6.35 0.11 8.92
CA GLN A 202 6.63 -0.96 7.96
C GLN A 202 6.49 -0.52 6.48
N ASP A 203 7.04 0.64 6.13
CA ASP A 203 7.09 1.14 4.75
C ASP A 203 8.50 1.01 4.18
N ASP A 204 8.77 -0.13 3.54
CA ASP A 204 10.09 -0.45 2.96
C ASP A 204 10.52 0.60 1.90
N ILE A 205 9.57 1.13 1.12
CA ILE A 205 9.89 2.11 0.06
C ILE A 205 10.32 3.44 0.68
N PHE A 206 9.62 3.87 1.75
CA PHE A 206 10.00 5.07 2.48
C PHE A 206 11.39 4.91 3.10
N CYS A 207 11.66 3.77 3.76
CA CYS A 207 12.99 3.49 4.33
C CYS A 207 14.10 3.53 3.27
N ASP A 208 13.87 2.95 2.09
CA ASP A 208 14.83 2.96 0.97
C ASP A 208 15.07 4.39 0.44
N LYS A 209 14.02 5.22 0.39
CA LYS A 209 14.13 6.64 0.01
C LYS A 209 14.93 7.43 1.04
N VAL A 210 14.71 7.20 2.33
CA VAL A 210 15.47 7.84 3.43
C VAL A 210 16.95 7.45 3.36
N ILE A 211 17.27 6.18 3.12
CA ILE A 211 18.65 5.71 2.90
C ILE A 211 19.30 6.48 1.74
N THR A 212 18.57 6.65 0.64
CA THR A 212 19.07 7.37 -0.54
C THR A 212 19.30 8.85 -0.24
N ALA A 213 18.38 9.48 0.48
CA ALA A 213 18.52 10.87 0.92
C ALA A 213 19.72 11.06 1.85
N LEU A 214 19.92 10.13 2.80
CA LEU A 214 21.06 10.16 3.73
C LEU A 214 22.39 9.92 3.03
N ALA A 215 22.44 9.01 2.04
CA ALA A 215 23.61 8.86 1.20
C ALA A 215 23.93 10.13 0.40
N ALA A 216 22.89 10.84 -0.08
CA ALA A 216 23.03 12.10 -0.80
C ALA A 216 23.57 13.23 0.10
N THR A 217 23.11 13.34 1.35
CA THR A 217 23.63 14.34 2.28
C THR A 217 25.09 14.10 2.62
N ILE A 218 25.51 12.84 2.77
CA ILE A 218 26.92 12.49 3.05
C ILE A 218 27.82 12.77 1.84
N ASP A 219 27.31 12.60 0.62
CA ASP A 219 28.04 12.94 -0.61
C ASP A 219 28.21 14.45 -0.84
N LYS A 220 27.38 15.31 -0.21
CA LYS A 220 27.56 16.76 -0.25
C LYS A 220 28.93 17.11 0.37
N ARG A 221 29.76 17.81 -0.39
CA ARG A 221 31.07 18.27 0.07
C ARG A 221 30.92 19.59 0.81
N ASP A 222 31.56 19.69 1.96
CA ASP A 222 31.67 20.96 2.69
C ASP A 222 32.54 21.97 1.91
N GLY A 223 32.57 23.23 2.34
CA GLY A 223 33.44 24.26 1.76
C GLY A 223 34.95 23.91 1.81
N ARG A 224 35.35 22.88 2.57
CA ARG A 224 36.72 22.34 2.63
C ARG A 224 36.92 21.11 1.75
N GLY A 225 35.92 20.72 0.95
CA GLY A 225 35.96 19.58 0.04
C GLY A 225 35.82 18.20 0.70
N GLY A 226 35.60 18.16 2.01
CA GLY A 226 35.39 16.96 2.83
C GLY A 226 33.93 16.53 2.87
N ARG A 227 33.71 15.23 3.09
CA ARG A 227 32.36 14.67 3.34
C ARG A 227 31.99 14.86 4.81
N THR A 228 30.71 15.10 5.08
CA THR A 228 30.20 15.19 6.44
C THR A 228 29.53 13.87 6.83
N PHE A 229 29.94 13.31 7.97
CA PHE A 229 29.41 12.02 8.43
C PHE A 229 28.42 12.21 9.59
N PRO A 230 27.41 11.33 9.74
CA PRO A 230 26.52 11.33 10.89
C PRO A 230 27.31 11.20 12.19
N ASN A 231 27.04 12.04 13.19
CA ASN A 231 27.82 12.00 14.44
C ASN A 231 27.55 10.71 15.25
N SER A 232 28.34 10.49 16.30
CA SER A 232 28.21 9.31 17.15
C SER A 232 26.84 9.17 17.82
N LYS A 233 26.16 10.28 18.13
CA LYS A 233 24.79 10.27 18.69
C LYS A 233 23.77 9.73 17.70
N VAL A 234 23.86 10.15 16.43
CA VAL A 234 22.99 9.66 15.35
C VAL A 234 23.24 8.18 15.09
N VAL A 235 24.51 7.76 15.01
CA VAL A 235 24.86 6.34 14.84
C VAL A 235 24.33 5.52 16.01
N LYS A 236 24.53 5.98 17.24
CA LYS A 236 23.99 5.32 18.43
C LYS A 236 22.47 5.21 18.38
N PHE A 237 21.77 6.28 18.02
CA PHE A 237 20.31 6.28 17.88
C PHE A 237 19.82 5.25 16.86
N ILE A 238 20.49 5.14 15.69
CA ILE A 238 20.16 4.14 14.66
C ILE A 238 20.36 2.72 15.19
N TYR A 239 21.46 2.47 15.90
CA TYR A 239 21.75 1.14 16.44
C TYR A 239 20.79 0.79 17.59
N ASP A 240 20.54 1.69 18.52
CA ASP A 240 19.59 1.45 19.62
C ASP A 240 18.16 1.19 19.09
N GLY A 241 17.79 1.81 17.97
CA GLY A 241 16.45 1.73 17.39
C GLY A 241 16.21 0.57 16.43
N THR A 242 17.23 0.05 15.75
CA THR A 242 17.06 -0.97 14.69
C THR A 242 17.56 -2.35 15.12
N ILE A 243 17.13 -3.41 14.43
CA ILE A 243 17.64 -4.77 14.65
C ILE A 243 18.98 -5.01 13.94
N ALA A 244 19.74 -6.00 14.41
CA ALA A 244 20.94 -6.47 13.72
C ALA A 244 20.62 -6.90 12.28
N GLY A 245 21.45 -6.48 11.33
CA GLY A 245 21.24 -6.72 9.90
C GLY A 245 20.29 -5.75 9.20
N SER A 246 19.80 -4.70 9.89
CA SER A 246 19.04 -3.64 9.21
C SER A 246 19.90 -2.97 8.12
N PRO A 247 19.32 -2.62 6.95
CA PRO A 247 20.11 -2.06 5.86
C PRO A 247 20.76 -0.72 6.18
N ILE A 248 20.15 0.09 7.06
CA ILE A 248 20.77 1.35 7.52
C ILE A 248 22.05 1.09 8.35
N ARG A 249 22.09 0.01 9.15
CA ARG A 249 23.30 -0.39 9.90
C ARG A 249 24.40 -0.87 8.94
N GLN A 250 24.03 -1.66 7.92
CA GLN A 250 24.96 -2.08 6.86
C GLN A 250 25.55 -0.87 6.13
N MET A 251 24.68 0.04 5.70
CA MET A 251 25.10 1.31 5.08
C MET A 251 26.08 2.07 5.99
N MET A 252 25.73 2.26 7.26
CA MET A 252 26.61 2.99 8.19
C MET A 252 27.97 2.30 8.36
N ALA A 253 27.99 0.98 8.54
CA ALA A 253 29.23 0.24 8.70
C ALA A 253 30.12 0.33 7.44
N GLU A 254 29.54 0.17 6.25
CA GLU A 254 30.25 0.26 4.98
C GLU A 254 30.82 1.66 4.74
N ILE A 255 30.01 2.72 4.90
CA ILE A 255 30.44 4.11 4.70
C ILE A 255 31.63 4.45 5.60
N TYR A 256 31.54 4.05 6.87
CA TYR A 256 32.60 4.30 7.83
C TYR A 256 33.85 3.47 7.55
N ALA A 257 33.70 2.20 7.14
CA ALA A 257 34.81 1.32 6.74
C ALA A 257 35.48 1.76 5.43
N GLU A 258 34.79 2.47 4.54
CA GLU A 258 35.36 3.02 3.32
C GLU A 258 36.19 4.28 3.57
N ASN A 259 35.66 5.18 4.41
CA ASN A 259 36.30 6.46 4.71
C ASN A 259 37.33 6.35 5.86
N SER A 260 37.56 5.12 6.29
CA SER A 260 38.43 4.69 7.35
C SER A 260 39.90 4.76 6.95
N GLY A 261 40.57 5.90 7.17
CA GLY A 261 42.05 5.95 7.09
C GLY A 261 42.72 5.10 8.18
N HIS A 262 44.06 5.01 8.25
CA HIS A 262 44.74 4.25 9.31
C HIS A 262 44.53 4.79 10.76
N HIS A 263 43.78 5.87 10.96
CA HIS A 263 43.82 6.71 12.17
C HIS A 263 42.44 7.13 12.72
N TRP A 264 41.33 6.83 12.02
CA TRP A 264 40.03 7.39 12.41
C TRP A 264 39.36 6.61 13.54
N PHE A 265 39.68 5.32 13.73
CA PHE A 265 39.10 4.50 14.79
C PHE A 265 39.89 4.80 16.07
N PRO A 266 39.42 5.73 16.92
CA PRO A 266 40.24 6.19 18.03
C PRO A 266 40.38 5.05 19.02
N HIS A 267 41.46 5.04 19.80
CA HIS A 267 41.67 4.06 20.88
C HIS A 267 40.54 4.02 21.94
N ARG A 268 39.51 4.88 21.80
CA ARG A 268 38.31 5.02 22.62
C ARG A 268 37.01 5.11 21.81
N ALA A 269 36.97 4.56 20.58
CA ALA A 269 35.75 4.54 19.76
C ALA A 269 34.54 3.96 20.53
N TYR A 270 34.79 2.96 21.37
CA TYR A 270 33.80 2.29 22.22
C TYR A 270 33.18 3.18 23.31
N GLU A 271 33.79 4.32 23.66
CA GLU A 271 33.22 5.27 24.64
C GLU A 271 32.13 6.16 24.01
N TYR A 272 32.16 6.34 22.70
CA TYR A 272 31.29 7.28 21.99
C TYR A 272 30.31 6.59 21.03
N PHE A 273 30.70 5.46 20.45
CA PHE A 273 29.89 4.71 19.50
C PHE A 273 29.24 3.48 20.14
N HIS A 274 28.14 3.02 19.55
CA HIS A 274 27.48 1.79 19.98
C HIS A 274 28.43 0.58 19.82
N PRO A 275 28.45 -0.38 20.77
CA PRO A 275 29.35 -1.54 20.71
C PRO A 275 29.16 -2.38 19.44
N GLU A 276 27.91 -2.63 19.03
CA GLU A 276 27.63 -3.39 17.80
C GLU A 276 28.08 -2.64 16.54
N PHE A 277 28.02 -1.31 16.53
CA PHE A 277 28.53 -0.52 15.41
C PHE A 277 30.03 -0.70 15.27
N SER A 278 30.76 -0.65 16.39
CA SER A 278 32.20 -0.88 16.41
C SER A 278 32.55 -2.27 15.86
N TYR A 279 31.77 -3.29 16.24
CA TYR A 279 31.93 -4.64 15.71
C TYR A 279 31.66 -4.72 14.20
N ASP A 280 30.54 -4.15 13.73
CA ASP A 280 30.17 -4.17 12.32
C ASP A 280 31.22 -3.47 11.45
N VAL A 281 31.70 -2.29 11.86
CA VAL A 281 32.75 -1.56 11.14
C VAL A 281 34.04 -2.38 11.09
N VAL A 282 34.50 -2.94 12.21
CA VAL A 282 35.73 -3.76 12.22
C VAL A 282 35.56 -4.99 11.32
N ARG A 283 34.38 -5.63 11.34
CA ARG A 283 34.06 -6.73 10.44
C ARG A 283 34.16 -6.29 8.98
N GLU A 284 33.52 -5.18 8.59
CA GLU A 284 33.57 -4.68 7.21
C GLU A 284 35.01 -4.31 6.78
N ILE A 285 35.80 -3.67 7.66
CA ILE A 285 37.21 -3.39 7.39
C ILE A 285 37.98 -4.68 7.13
N LEU A 286 37.78 -5.72 7.93
CA LEU A 286 38.47 -7.00 7.77
C LEU A 286 38.04 -7.73 6.48
N LEU A 287 36.77 -7.65 6.11
CA LEU A 287 36.24 -8.24 4.87
C LEU A 287 36.76 -7.52 3.62
N HIS A 288 36.92 -6.20 3.68
CA HIS A 288 37.28 -5.36 2.54
C HIS A 288 38.76 -4.92 2.49
N ARG A 289 39.61 -5.43 3.39
CA ARG A 289 41.06 -5.12 3.46
C ARG A 289 41.85 -5.34 2.15
N THR A 290 41.31 -6.10 1.19
CA THR A 290 41.92 -6.35 -0.12
C THR A 290 41.19 -5.71 -1.30
N GLN A 291 40.02 -5.11 -1.08
CA GLN A 291 39.23 -4.46 -2.13
C GLN A 291 38.68 -3.13 -1.59
N CYS A 292 39.26 -2.02 -2.05
CA CYS A 292 38.58 -0.73 -1.96
C CYS A 292 37.29 -0.86 -2.79
N PRO A 293 36.09 -0.64 -2.24
CA PRO A 293 34.91 -0.51 -3.07
C PRO A 293 35.11 0.62 -4.09
N PRO A 294 34.47 0.54 -5.26
CA PRO A 294 34.72 1.46 -6.36
C PRO A 294 34.48 2.90 -5.89
N ARG A 295 35.43 3.79 -6.19
CA ARG A 295 35.31 5.23 -5.90
C ARG A 295 34.21 5.85 -6.75
N GLY A 296 32.95 5.66 -6.35
CA GLY A 296 31.74 6.24 -6.93
C GLY A 296 31.04 7.19 -5.94
N LYS A 297 29.92 7.79 -6.36
CA LYS A 297 29.05 8.52 -5.44
C LYS A 297 28.31 7.50 -4.55
N MET A 298 28.17 7.81 -3.26
CA MET A 298 27.42 6.99 -2.31
C MET A 298 25.94 6.88 -2.66
N VAL A 299 25.37 7.92 -3.28
CA VAL A 299 24.00 7.85 -3.84
C VAL A 299 23.85 6.70 -4.84
N ASP A 300 24.88 6.44 -5.65
CA ASP A 300 24.85 5.35 -6.63
C ASP A 300 24.94 3.97 -5.96
N LEU A 301 25.48 3.91 -4.73
CA LEU A 301 25.58 2.71 -3.90
C LEU A 301 24.31 2.46 -3.07
N ALA A 302 23.46 3.47 -2.87
CA ALA A 302 22.21 3.35 -2.10
C ALA A 302 21.34 2.13 -2.47
N PRO A 303 21.18 1.75 -3.75
CA PRO A 303 20.41 0.58 -4.12
C PRO A 303 20.93 -0.75 -3.56
N LYS A 304 22.20 -0.85 -3.16
CA LYS A 304 22.75 -2.03 -2.47
C LYS A 304 22.13 -2.21 -1.08
N TRP A 305 21.80 -1.10 -0.43
CA TRP A 305 21.21 -1.06 0.91
C TRP A 305 19.67 -1.00 0.88
N HIS A 306 19.04 -1.09 -0.30
CA HIS A 306 17.58 -1.09 -0.40
C HIS A 306 16.99 -2.46 -0.06
N ARG A 307 15.95 -2.46 0.77
CA ARG A 307 15.24 -3.68 1.20
C ARG A 307 14.57 -4.39 0.05
N GLN A 308 14.05 -3.64 -0.92
CA GLN A 308 13.36 -4.22 -2.07
C GLN A 308 14.26 -5.10 -2.95
N LYS A 309 15.58 -4.93 -2.89
CA LYS A 309 16.54 -5.72 -3.68
C LYS A 309 17.12 -6.92 -2.93
N GLN A 310 16.87 -7.02 -1.61
CA GLN A 310 17.37 -8.10 -0.75
C GLN A 310 16.34 -9.23 -0.55
N LYS A 311 15.10 -9.04 -1.01
CA LYS A 311 14.01 -10.05 -1.03
C LYS A 311 13.95 -10.73 -2.40
#